data_AF-A0A1B6FAF8-F1
#
_entry.id   AF-A0A1B6FAF8-F1
#
_cell.length_a   1.000
_cell.length_b   1.000
_cell.length_c   1.000
_cell.angle_alpha   90.00
_cell.angle_beta   90.00
_cell.angle_gamma   90.00
#
_symmetry.space_group_name_H-M   'P 1'
#
loop_
_entity.id
_entity.type
_entity.pdbx_description
1 polymer ?
#
loop_
_entity_poly.entity_id
_entity_poly.type
_entity_poly.pdbx_seq_one_letter_code
_entity_poly.pdbx_strand_id
1 'polypeptide(L)'
;YHYNALTCEGCKGFFRRSITKNAVYQCKYGNHCEIDMYMRRKCQECRLKKCLSVGMRPECVVPEYQCAVKRKEKKAQKDKDKPVSSSNGSPEMRIDQETTDLGIHWLQ
;
A
#
# COMPACT_ATOMS: atom_id res chain seq x y z
N TYR A 1 14.65 -12.28 5.32
CA TYR A 1 15.28 -11.09 4.72
C TYR A 1 14.24 -9.99 4.55
N HIS A 2 14.58 -8.77 4.91
CA HIS A 2 13.73 -7.59 4.74
C HIS A 2 14.56 -6.46 4.13
N TYR A 3 14.11 -5.94 2.99
CA TYR A 3 14.80 -4.85 2.29
C TYR A 3 16.28 -5.15 2.04
N ASN A 4 16.63 -6.37 1.62
CA ASN A 4 17.99 -6.83 1.33
C ASN A 4 18.90 -7.17 2.55
N ALA A 5 18.37 -7.24 3.78
CA ALA A 5 19.15 -7.67 4.94
C ALA A 5 18.44 -8.71 5.81
N LEU A 6 19.19 -9.58 6.48
CA LEU A 6 18.64 -10.48 7.51
C LEU A 6 18.35 -9.65 8.78
N THR A 7 17.07 -9.43 9.07
CA THR A 7 16.64 -8.61 10.20
C THR A 7 15.36 -9.19 10.82
N CYS A 8 15.06 -8.80 12.05
CA CYS A 8 13.80 -9.17 12.71
C CYS A 8 12.61 -8.32 12.22
N GLU A 9 11.39 -8.80 12.45
CA GLU A 9 10.13 -8.10 12.10
C GLU A 9 10.03 -6.70 12.74
N GLY A 10 10.55 -6.55 13.96
CA GLY A 10 10.60 -5.25 14.63
C GLY A 10 11.43 -4.21 13.88
N CYS A 11 12.55 -4.61 13.27
CA CYS A 11 13.42 -3.73 12.48
C CYS A 11 12.87 -3.50 11.07
N LYS A 12 12.25 -4.51 10.46
CA LYS A 12 11.48 -4.36 9.21
C LYS A 12 10.43 -3.27 9.32
N GLY A 13 9.56 -3.36 10.33
CA GLY A 13 8.48 -2.39 10.51
C GLY A 13 8.98 -0.99 10.87
N PHE A 14 10.04 -0.90 11.68
CA PHE A 14 10.70 0.36 12.00
C PHE A 14 11.27 1.02 10.72
N PHE A 15 12.10 0.31 9.97
CA PHE A 15 12.73 0.80 8.75
C PHE A 15 11.69 1.30 7.74
N ARG A 16 10.65 0.51 7.47
CA ARG A 16 9.55 0.90 6.57
C ARG A 16 8.96 2.26 6.97
N ARG A 17 8.58 2.43 8.24
CA ARG A 17 7.99 3.68 8.72
C ARG A 17 8.96 4.84 8.64
N SER A 18 10.24 4.62 8.96
CA SER A 18 11.26 5.65 8.90
C SER A 18 11.49 6.14 7.47
N ILE A 19 11.60 5.23 6.50
CA ILE A 19 11.77 5.60 5.09
C ILE A 19 10.50 6.24 4.51
N THR A 20 9.32 5.63 4.70
CA THR A 20 8.07 6.18 4.14
C THR A 20 7.75 7.58 4.67
N LYS A 21 8.10 7.89 5.91
CA LYS A 21 7.86 9.21 6.51
C LYS A 21 9.05 10.17 6.36
N ASN A 22 10.13 9.77 5.70
CA ASN A 22 11.41 10.51 5.69
C ASN A 22 11.80 10.98 7.11
N ALA A 23 11.69 10.08 8.08
CA ALA A 23 11.83 10.43 9.48
C ALA A 23 13.27 10.83 9.81
N VAL A 24 13.42 12.02 10.38
CA VAL A 24 14.68 12.50 10.96
C VAL A 24 14.64 12.24 12.45
N TYR A 25 15.66 11.53 12.95
CA TYR A 25 15.80 11.22 14.37
C TYR A 25 17.07 11.86 14.91
N GLN A 26 17.05 12.20 16.20
CA GLN A 26 18.19 12.72 16.93
C GLN A 26 18.51 11.84 18.14
N CYS A 27 19.77 11.44 18.25
CA CYS A 27 20.30 10.64 19.33
C CYS A 27 20.51 11.51 20.56
N LYS A 28 20.17 10.96 21.72
CA LYS A 28 20.35 11.60 23.02
C LYS A 28 21.55 11.05 23.82
N TYR A 29 22.34 10.17 23.20
CA TYR A 29 23.34 9.34 23.89
C TYR A 29 24.70 9.34 23.16
N GLY A 30 25.00 10.37 22.37
CA GLY A 30 26.32 10.53 21.74
C GLY A 30 26.51 9.77 20.42
N ASN A 31 25.45 9.46 19.67
CA ASN A 31 25.50 8.96 18.28
C ASN A 31 26.16 7.60 18.01
N HIS A 32 26.60 6.87 19.04
CA HIS A 32 27.31 5.59 18.91
C HIS A 32 26.63 4.46 19.72
N CYS A 33 25.30 4.48 19.82
CA CYS A 33 24.58 3.48 20.60
C CYS A 33 24.73 2.08 19.98
N GLU A 34 25.11 1.09 20.79
CA GLU A 34 24.99 -0.30 20.42
C GLU A 34 23.50 -0.71 20.37
N ILE A 35 23.09 -1.40 19.30
CA ILE A 35 21.68 -1.73 19.06
C ILE A 35 21.41 -3.18 19.45
N ASP A 36 20.94 -3.36 20.68
CA ASP A 36 20.45 -4.62 21.23
C ASP A 36 18.90 -4.66 21.33
N MET A 37 18.33 -5.61 22.08
CA MET A 37 16.88 -5.73 22.27
C MET A 37 16.25 -4.58 23.09
N TYR A 38 17.02 -3.93 23.96
CA TYR A 38 16.58 -2.81 24.79
C TYR A 38 16.76 -1.48 24.05
N MET A 39 18.00 -1.19 23.61
CA MET A 39 18.43 0.06 23.01
C MET A 39 17.77 0.33 21.66
N ARG A 40 17.36 -0.71 20.92
CA ARG A 40 16.53 -0.55 19.71
C ARG A 40 15.21 0.18 19.95
N ARG A 41 14.72 0.24 21.20
CA ARG A 41 13.53 1.03 21.57
C ARG A 41 13.86 2.45 22.05
N LYS A 42 15.10 2.68 22.48
CA LYS A 42 15.53 3.94 23.12
C LYS A 42 16.16 4.94 22.16
N CYS A 43 16.83 4.49 21.10
CA CYS A 43 17.47 5.39 20.14
C CYS A 43 17.07 5.04 18.71
N GLN A 44 16.19 5.87 18.12
CA GLN A 44 15.76 5.67 16.74
C GLN A 44 16.86 6.03 15.73
N GLU A 45 17.66 7.07 15.99
CA GLU A 45 18.72 7.49 15.05
C GLU A 45 19.76 6.40 14.85
N CYS A 46 20.38 5.91 15.94
CA CYS A 46 21.40 4.85 15.84
C CYS A 46 20.80 3.54 15.31
N ARG A 47 19.53 3.25 15.61
CA ARG A 47 18.84 2.09 15.04
C ARG A 47 18.68 2.22 13.52
N LEU A 48 18.28 3.39 13.01
CA LEU A 48 18.14 3.62 11.57
C LEU A 48 19.51 3.57 10.88
N LYS A 49 20.53 4.20 11.46
CA LYS A 49 21.92 4.08 11.00
C LYS A 49 22.37 2.61 10.94
N LYS A 50 22.09 1.83 11.98
CA LYS A 50 22.41 0.39 12.00
C LYS A 50 21.67 -0.36 10.89
N CYS A 51 20.37 -0.12 10.71
CA CYS A 51 19.59 -0.72 9.61
C CYS A 51 20.24 -0.48 8.24
N LEU A 52 20.64 0.75 7.94
CA LEU A 52 21.33 1.08 6.69
C LEU A 52 22.70 0.38 6.61
N SER A 53 23.48 0.41 7.70
CA SER A 53 24.82 -0.21 7.73
C SER A 53 24.81 -1.73 7.53
N VAL A 54 23.73 -2.42 7.93
CA VAL A 54 23.59 -3.87 7.70
C VAL A 54 22.99 -4.19 6.32
N GLY A 55 22.81 -3.18 5.46
CA GLY A 55 22.37 -3.37 4.08
C GLY A 55 20.87 -3.29 3.84
N MET A 56 20.09 -2.68 4.75
CA MET A 56 18.68 -2.39 4.45
C MET A 56 18.58 -1.26 3.42
N ARG A 57 17.93 -1.53 2.30
CA ARG A 57 17.88 -0.67 1.12
C ARG A 57 16.59 0.19 1.10
N PRO A 58 16.66 1.52 1.26
CA PRO A 58 15.48 2.38 1.25
C PRO A 58 14.71 2.35 -0.08
N GLU A 59 15.41 2.14 -1.20
CA GLU A 59 14.80 1.98 -2.54
C GLU A 59 13.91 0.74 -2.66
N CYS A 60 14.09 -0.26 -1.79
CA CYS A 60 13.19 -1.42 -1.71
C CYS A 60 11.91 -1.12 -0.93
N VAL A 61 11.82 0.04 -0.26
CA VAL A 61 10.59 0.51 0.38
C VAL A 61 9.75 1.21 -0.68
N VAL A 62 9.01 0.42 -1.45
CA VAL A 62 8.13 0.94 -2.49
C VAL A 62 7.01 1.77 -1.86
N PRO A 63 6.87 3.06 -2.23
CA PRO A 63 5.76 3.88 -1.78
C PRO A 63 4.41 3.31 -2.25
N GLU A 64 3.38 3.46 -1.43
CA GLU A 64 2.03 2.92 -1.72
C GLU A 64 1.50 3.35 -3.10
N TYR A 65 1.86 4.56 -3.56
CA TYR A 65 1.43 5.06 -4.87
C TYR A 65 1.96 4.21 -6.03
N GLN A 66 3.19 3.71 -5.97
CA GLN A 66 3.76 2.86 -7.03
C GLN A 66 3.13 1.46 -7.03
N CYS A 67 2.82 0.93 -5.84
CA CYS A 67 2.04 -0.29 -5.70
C CYS A 67 0.63 -0.12 -6.27
N ALA A 68 -0.01 1.02 -6.04
CA ALA A 68 -1.35 1.33 -6.54
C ALA A 68 -1.39 1.45 -8.07
N VAL A 69 -0.39 2.09 -8.69
CA VAL A 69 -0.27 2.19 -10.16
C VAL A 69 -0.17 0.79 -10.78
N LYS A 70 0.77 -0.04 -10.32
CA LYS A 70 0.93 -1.43 -10.81
C LYS A 70 -0.32 -2.29 -10.62
N ARG A 71 -1.08 -2.07 -9.53
CA ARG A 71 -2.35 -2.77 -9.28
C ARG A 71 -3.44 -2.32 -10.26
N LYS A 72 -3.55 -1.01 -10.54
CA LYS A 72 -4.51 -0.46 -11.51
C LYS A 72 -4.20 -0.95 -12.92
N GLU A 73 -2.92 -0.94 -13.33
CA GLU A 73 -2.47 -1.48 -14.63
C GLU A 73 -2.80 -2.96 -14.78
N LYS A 74 -2.49 -3.79 -13.78
CA LYS A 74 -2.85 -5.22 -13.80
C LYS A 74 -4.37 -5.47 -13.85
N LYS A 75 -5.19 -4.63 -13.20
CA LYS A 75 -6.65 -4.74 -13.26
C LYS A 75 -7.16 -4.37 -14.67
N ALA A 76 -6.69 -3.26 -15.23
CA ALA A 76 -7.07 -2.83 -16.57
C ALA A 76 -6.68 -3.85 -17.65
N GLN A 77 -5.55 -4.55 -17.48
CA GLN A 77 -5.14 -5.63 -18.39
C GLN A 77 -6.08 -6.85 -18.28
N LYS A 78 -6.42 -7.27 -17.06
CA LYS A 78 -7.38 -8.37 -16.83
C LYS A 78 -8.77 -8.08 -17.42
N ASP A 79 -9.21 -6.83 -17.37
CA ASP A 79 -10.50 -6.42 -17.92
C ASP A 79 -10.51 -6.48 -19.46
N LYS A 80 -9.35 -6.33 -20.11
CA LYS A 80 -9.20 -6.43 -21.59
C LYS A 80 -9.09 -7.87 -22.09
N ASP A 81 -8.49 -8.76 -21.31
CA ASP A 81 -8.31 -10.17 -21.67
C ASP A 81 -9.57 -11.03 -21.39
N LYS A 82 -10.67 -10.41 -20.92
CA LYS A 82 -11.94 -11.12 -20.69
C LYS A 82 -12.58 -11.47 -22.05
N PRO A 83 -12.78 -12.76 -22.38
CA PRO A 83 -13.39 -13.13 -23.66
C PRO A 83 -14.84 -12.62 -23.71
N VAL A 84 -15.17 -11.94 -24.80
CA VAL A 84 -16.54 -11.55 -25.11
C VAL A 84 -17.31 -12.82 -25.48
N SER A 85 -18.18 -13.29 -24.58
CA SER A 85 -19.16 -14.30 -24.94
C SER A 85 -20.23 -13.60 -25.78
N SER A 86 -20.09 -13.71 -27.10
CA SER A 86 -21.09 -13.22 -28.06
C SER A 86 -22.40 -14.00 -27.90
N SER A 87 -23.46 -13.32 -27.45
CA SER A 87 -24.84 -13.68 -27.77
C SER A 87 -25.46 -12.53 -28.56
N ASN A 88 -25.56 -12.72 -29.87
CA ASN A 88 -26.29 -11.83 -30.77
C ASN A 88 -27.81 -11.95 -30.53
N GLY A 89 -28.50 -10.83 -30.39
CA GLY A 89 -29.95 -10.69 -30.43
C GLY A 89 -30.35 -9.22 -30.53
N SER A 90 -31.07 -8.87 -31.60
CA SER A 90 -31.35 -7.55 -32.20
C SER A 90 -31.89 -6.39 -31.32
N PRO A 91 -31.84 -5.14 -31.83
CA PRO A 91 -32.49 -3.98 -31.23
C PRO A 91 -33.98 -3.89 -31.63
N GLU A 92 -34.87 -3.69 -30.67
CA GLU A 92 -36.29 -3.36 -30.93
C GLU A 92 -36.81 -2.28 -29.96
N MET A 93 -37.87 -1.60 -30.38
CA MET A 93 -38.17 -0.16 -30.22
C MET A 93 -38.65 0.32 -28.84
N ARG A 94 -38.49 1.64 -28.62
CA ARG A 94 -39.20 2.42 -27.59
C ARG A 94 -40.71 2.41 -27.84
N ILE A 95 -41.49 2.17 -26.79
CA ILE A 95 -42.89 2.61 -26.69
C ILE A 95 -43.01 3.32 -25.34
N ASP A 96 -43.24 4.64 -25.38
CA ASP A 96 -43.68 5.42 -24.23
C ASP A 96 -45.19 5.25 -24.07
N GLN A 97 -45.65 4.91 -22.86
CA GLN A 97 -47.04 5.09 -22.48
C GLN A 97 -47.15 5.30 -20.96
N GLU A 98 -47.34 6.56 -20.58
CA GLU A 98 -47.84 6.97 -19.26
C GLU A 98 -49.24 6.40 -19.04
N THR A 99 -49.44 5.65 -17.96
CA THR A 99 -50.68 5.69 -17.16
C THR A 99 -50.40 5.23 -15.73
N THR A 100 -50.38 6.19 -14.81
CA THR A 100 -51.01 6.17 -13.47
C THR A 100 -51.04 4.88 -12.62
N ASP A 101 -50.46 5.00 -11.43
CA ASP A 101 -51.12 4.79 -10.12
C ASP A 101 -50.50 3.73 -9.17
N LEU A 102 -50.39 4.15 -7.91
CA LEU A 102 -50.10 3.40 -6.67
C LEU A 102 -48.66 2.92 -6.41
N GLY A 103 -47.92 3.72 -5.63
CA GLY A 103 -46.60 3.36 -5.10
C GLY A 103 -46.14 4.21 -3.92
N ILE A 104 -46.93 4.17 -2.86
CA ILE A 104 -46.80 4.86 -1.57
C ILE A 104 -45.40 4.74 -0.93
N HIS A 105 -44.83 5.92 -0.60
CA HIS A 105 -44.09 6.27 0.63
C HIS A 105 -42.72 5.62 0.94
N TRP A 106 -41.64 6.35 0.63
CA TRP A 106 -40.31 6.16 1.23
C TRP A 106 -40.11 7.11 2.42
N LEU A 107 -40.44 6.66 3.63
CA LEU A 107 -39.97 7.24 4.89
C LEU A 107 -40.03 6.18 6.00
N GLN A 108 -38.88 5.55 6.26
CA GLN A 108 -38.44 5.18 7.60
C GLN A 108 -36.92 5.10 7.63
#